data_AF-N9TWX5-F1
#
_entry.id   AF-N9TWX5-F1
#
_cell.length_a   1.000
_cell.length_b   1.000
_cell.length_c   1.000
_cell.angle_alpha   90.00
_cell.angle_beta   90.00
_cell.angle_gamma   90.00
#
_symmetry.space_group_name_H-M   'P 1'
#
loop_
_entity.id
_entity.type
_entity.pdbx_description
1 polymer ?
#
loop_
_entity_poly.entity_id
_entity_poly.type
_entity_poly.pdbx_seq_one_letter_code
_entity_poly.pdbx_strand_id
1 'polypeptide(L)'
;MTIKQFVHDTRQQLITASADTLKTTHLYELIAAAFGYRSYAALQAEAILLHQTPWPCQPNLTLLEQRGRELALPQSQTLSLLLGQHLQRAGVASIQVEALGLLDGGEWDDDDQWEENGTDDAAENDGAHDQAPPSSTAPVDAVQELIEQLNADHQTPLALQVLQQLEAFADRGHPEVHWWLAQRLGDAEGYLDHSDEPSGYWYSKQQAGMVLSGPELEFANDFAELLQQQQRWLHHTLKAAQGGIVEARYALAEARLDSGIFDIDPATVSDPAAIAWLAMEHDNQQAAHHWLTQAAYRGDTQAMFALIEEYDRDNLYQSWVWLRLAQLLGDDFTQDDLRAIHENGDGYDDDVGGPLYVAGREGIELPPLAPELASKAEQEARGLFIQCSFEDL
;
A
#
# COMPACT_ATOMS: atom_id res chain seq x y z
N MET A 1 -10.71 -25.94 5.00
CA MET A 1 -11.33 -26.63 3.85
C MET A 1 -11.53 -25.59 2.76
N THR A 2 -10.67 -25.46 1.75
CA THR A 2 -10.78 -24.35 0.78
C THR A 2 -12.16 -24.25 0.10
N ILE A 3 -12.53 -23.08 -0.43
CA ILE A 3 -13.76 -22.92 -1.23
C ILE A 3 -13.79 -23.89 -2.43
N LYS A 4 -12.63 -24.17 -3.04
CA LYS A 4 -12.51 -25.19 -4.10
C LYS A 4 -12.91 -26.58 -3.59
N GLN A 5 -12.46 -26.95 -2.38
CA GLN A 5 -12.83 -28.20 -1.73
C GLN A 5 -14.32 -28.22 -1.37
N PHE A 6 -14.86 -27.13 -0.81
CA PHE A 6 -16.29 -26.99 -0.55
C PHE A 6 -17.13 -27.22 -1.81
N VAL A 7 -16.77 -26.59 -2.92
CA VAL A 7 -17.45 -26.72 -4.21
C VAL A 7 -17.37 -28.15 -4.72
N HIS A 8 -16.20 -28.79 -4.64
CA HIS A 8 -16.03 -30.17 -5.03
C HIS A 8 -16.95 -31.12 -4.23
N ASP A 9 -16.91 -31.02 -2.90
CA ASP A 9 -17.64 -31.93 -2.01
C ASP A 9 -19.15 -31.70 -2.06
N THR A 10 -19.57 -30.44 -2.08
CA THR A 10 -20.98 -30.06 -2.25
C THR A 10 -21.52 -30.56 -3.59
N ARG A 11 -20.74 -30.46 -4.67
CA ARG A 11 -21.15 -30.99 -5.97
C ARG A 11 -21.37 -32.50 -5.93
N GLN A 12 -20.47 -33.27 -5.31
CA GLN A 12 -20.63 -34.72 -5.20
C GLN A 12 -21.90 -35.12 -4.43
N GLN A 13 -22.20 -34.37 -3.36
CA GLN A 13 -23.40 -34.60 -2.54
C GLN A 13 -24.68 -34.22 -3.29
N LEU A 14 -24.69 -33.10 -4.02
CA LEU A 14 -25.87 -32.63 -4.78
C LEU A 14 -26.17 -33.48 -6.02
N ILE A 15 -25.13 -34.00 -6.71
CA ILE A 15 -25.32 -34.94 -7.82
C ILE A 15 -26.05 -36.19 -7.33
N THR A 16 -25.62 -36.75 -6.19
CA THR A 16 -26.23 -37.93 -5.59
C THR A 16 -27.69 -37.69 -5.18
N ALA A 17 -28.03 -36.44 -4.81
CA ALA A 17 -29.34 -36.10 -4.26
C ALA A 17 -30.37 -35.59 -5.29
N SER A 18 -29.95 -35.00 -6.42
CA SER A 18 -30.88 -34.19 -7.22
C SER A 18 -30.54 -33.93 -8.70
N ALA A 19 -29.28 -34.07 -9.16
CA ALA A 19 -28.93 -33.66 -10.52
C ALA A 19 -27.66 -34.30 -11.10
N ASP A 20 -27.81 -35.25 -12.03
CA ASP A 20 -26.69 -35.83 -12.80
C ASP A 20 -25.96 -34.82 -13.71
N THR A 21 -26.54 -33.64 -13.94
CA THR A 21 -26.03 -32.62 -14.89
C THR A 21 -25.29 -31.45 -14.23
N LEU A 22 -25.10 -31.46 -12.91
CA LEU A 22 -24.47 -30.35 -12.18
C LEU A 22 -22.95 -30.28 -12.44
N LYS A 23 -22.50 -29.21 -13.11
CA LYS A 23 -21.08 -28.91 -13.35
C LYS A 23 -20.51 -28.05 -12.22
N THR A 24 -19.21 -28.13 -12.00
CA THR A 24 -18.49 -27.28 -11.03
C THR A 24 -18.71 -25.78 -11.31
N THR A 25 -18.71 -25.38 -12.58
CA THR A 25 -18.95 -23.98 -12.99
C THR A 25 -20.36 -23.51 -12.61
N HIS A 26 -21.38 -24.37 -12.71
CA HIS A 26 -22.74 -24.03 -12.27
C HIS A 26 -22.77 -23.76 -10.77
N LEU A 27 -22.00 -24.51 -9.97
CA LEU A 27 -21.98 -24.32 -8.53
C LEU A 27 -21.36 -22.97 -8.14
N TYR A 28 -20.30 -22.55 -8.82
CA TYR A 28 -19.73 -21.21 -8.63
C TYR A 28 -20.72 -20.09 -8.96
N GLU A 29 -21.45 -20.22 -10.07
CA GLU A 29 -22.48 -19.26 -10.47
C GLU A 29 -23.64 -19.19 -9.47
N LEU A 30 -24.05 -20.34 -8.92
CA LEU A 30 -25.05 -20.39 -7.86
C LEU A 30 -24.55 -19.75 -6.56
N ILE A 31 -23.30 -20.02 -6.16
CA ILE A 31 -22.69 -19.38 -4.98
C ILE A 31 -22.66 -17.87 -5.15
N ALA A 32 -22.31 -17.37 -6.34
CA ALA A 32 -22.35 -15.93 -6.62
C ALA A 32 -23.74 -15.34 -6.43
N ALA A 33 -24.76 -16.00 -7.00
CA ALA A 33 -26.16 -15.57 -6.84
C ALA A 33 -26.63 -15.62 -5.38
N ALA A 34 -26.15 -16.58 -4.58
CA ALA A 34 -26.45 -16.67 -3.16
C ALA A 34 -26.02 -15.42 -2.38
N PHE A 35 -25.00 -14.72 -2.87
CA PHE A 35 -24.44 -13.51 -2.27
C PHE A 35 -24.78 -12.23 -3.07
N GLY A 36 -25.78 -12.29 -3.94
CA GLY A 36 -26.28 -11.11 -4.66
C GLY A 36 -25.57 -10.78 -5.98
N TYR A 37 -24.56 -11.57 -6.37
CA TYR A 37 -23.81 -11.33 -7.61
C TYR A 37 -24.45 -12.01 -8.82
N ARG A 38 -24.43 -11.32 -9.96
CA ARG A 38 -24.99 -11.82 -11.23
C ARG A 38 -24.15 -12.91 -11.91
N SER A 39 -22.88 -13.01 -11.54
CA SER A 39 -21.97 -14.04 -12.03
C SER A 39 -20.84 -14.29 -11.04
N TYR A 40 -20.17 -15.43 -11.16
CA TYR A 40 -19.00 -15.70 -10.32
C TYR A 40 -17.83 -14.75 -10.63
N ALA A 41 -17.68 -14.32 -11.88
CA ALA A 41 -16.68 -13.34 -12.26
C ALA A 41 -16.91 -11.99 -11.55
N ALA A 42 -18.17 -11.53 -11.45
CA ALA A 42 -18.51 -10.31 -10.72
C ALA A 42 -18.18 -10.44 -9.22
N LEU A 43 -18.51 -11.59 -8.61
CA LEU A 43 -18.13 -11.85 -7.23
C LEU A 43 -16.60 -11.79 -7.04
N GLN A 44 -15.84 -12.42 -7.92
CA GLN A 44 -14.37 -12.47 -7.82
C GLN A 44 -13.67 -11.13 -8.07
N ALA A 45 -14.38 -10.16 -8.67
CA ALA A 45 -13.88 -8.81 -8.94
C ALA A 45 -14.07 -7.86 -7.75
N GLU A 46 -15.01 -8.15 -6.85
CA GLU A 46 -15.37 -7.24 -5.75
C GLU A 46 -15.18 -7.86 -4.36
N ALA A 47 -15.21 -9.19 -4.25
CA ALA A 47 -15.31 -9.88 -2.97
C ALA A 47 -14.43 -11.12 -2.83
N ILE A 48 -14.16 -11.45 -1.58
CA ILE A 48 -13.54 -12.70 -1.14
C ILE A 48 -14.56 -13.60 -0.45
N LEU A 49 -14.36 -14.92 -0.55
CA LEU A 49 -15.19 -15.92 0.10
C LEU A 49 -14.44 -16.59 1.24
N LEU A 50 -15.01 -16.46 2.43
CA LEU A 50 -14.54 -17.10 3.64
C LEU A 50 -15.39 -18.32 3.98
N HIS A 51 -14.85 -19.23 4.77
CA HIS A 51 -15.55 -20.42 5.24
C HIS A 51 -15.26 -20.65 6.72
N GLN A 52 -16.12 -21.42 7.39
CA GLN A 52 -16.04 -21.67 8.83
C GLN A 52 -16.05 -20.37 9.63
N THR A 53 -16.73 -19.35 9.12
CA THR A 53 -16.87 -18.07 9.80
C THR A 53 -17.79 -18.21 11.01
N PRO A 54 -17.56 -17.46 12.10
CA PRO A 54 -18.46 -17.46 13.24
C PRO A 54 -19.79 -16.73 12.95
N TRP A 55 -19.88 -16.04 11.82
CA TRP A 55 -21.01 -15.20 11.44
C TRP A 55 -22.16 -16.00 10.80
N PRO A 56 -23.41 -15.53 10.92
CA PRO A 56 -24.55 -16.17 10.28
C PRO A 56 -24.47 -16.05 8.75
N CYS A 57 -24.43 -17.19 8.07
CA CYS A 57 -24.56 -17.23 6.60
C CYS A 57 -26.04 -17.15 6.20
N GLN A 58 -26.43 -16.09 5.49
CA GLN A 58 -27.80 -15.90 5.00
C GLN A 58 -27.82 -15.86 3.46
N PRO A 59 -27.78 -17.02 2.78
CA PRO A 59 -27.79 -17.06 1.32
C PRO A 59 -29.16 -16.65 0.77
N ASN A 60 -29.16 -15.86 -0.31
CA ASN A 60 -30.38 -15.46 -1.00
C ASN A 60 -30.92 -16.64 -1.84
N LEU A 61 -31.81 -17.43 -1.24
CA LEU A 61 -32.41 -18.61 -1.87
C LEU A 61 -33.22 -18.27 -3.13
N THR A 62 -33.80 -17.07 -3.18
CA THR A 62 -34.58 -16.59 -4.33
C THR A 62 -33.67 -16.36 -5.54
N LEU A 63 -32.55 -15.66 -5.34
CA LEU A 63 -31.57 -15.42 -6.41
C LEU A 63 -30.87 -16.72 -6.83
N LEU A 64 -30.58 -17.60 -5.88
CA LEU A 64 -30.08 -18.95 -6.16
C LEU A 64 -31.02 -19.74 -7.08
N GLU A 65 -32.32 -19.76 -6.75
CA GLU A 65 -33.32 -20.46 -7.56
C GLU A 65 -33.44 -19.83 -8.94
N GLN A 66 -33.48 -18.50 -9.02
CA GLN A 66 -33.49 -17.77 -10.28
C GLN A 66 -32.28 -18.15 -11.15
N ARG A 67 -31.07 -18.10 -10.59
CA ARG A 67 -29.84 -18.45 -11.32
C ARG A 67 -29.84 -19.92 -11.75
N GLY A 68 -30.38 -20.81 -10.92
CA GLY A 68 -30.57 -22.21 -11.29
C GLY A 68 -31.48 -22.39 -12.52
N ARG A 69 -32.54 -21.60 -12.65
CA ARG A 69 -33.43 -21.62 -13.83
C ARG A 69 -32.73 -21.05 -15.07
N GLU A 70 -31.99 -19.95 -14.92
CA GLU A 70 -31.21 -19.34 -16.01
C GLU A 70 -30.15 -20.29 -16.58
N LEU A 71 -29.53 -21.10 -15.72
CA LEU A 71 -28.56 -22.13 -16.11
C LEU A 71 -29.23 -23.42 -16.62
N ALA A 72 -30.57 -23.43 -16.79
CA ALA A 72 -31.36 -24.59 -17.21
C ALA A 72 -31.15 -25.83 -16.33
N LEU A 73 -30.90 -25.65 -15.02
CA LEU A 73 -30.73 -26.74 -14.08
C LEU A 73 -32.09 -27.31 -13.67
N PRO A 74 -32.27 -28.65 -13.70
CA PRO A 74 -33.50 -29.27 -13.21
C PRO A 74 -33.64 -29.04 -11.71
N GLN A 75 -34.89 -29.01 -11.22
CA GLN A 75 -35.20 -28.91 -9.78
C GLN A 75 -34.53 -27.71 -9.07
N SER A 76 -34.47 -26.55 -9.72
CA SER A 76 -33.75 -25.36 -9.22
C SER A 76 -34.17 -24.94 -7.80
N GLN A 77 -35.44 -25.15 -7.43
CA GLN A 77 -35.93 -24.89 -6.08
C GLN A 77 -35.28 -25.81 -5.02
N THR A 78 -35.23 -27.12 -5.30
CA THR A 78 -34.60 -28.11 -4.43
C THR A 78 -33.10 -27.88 -4.34
N LEU A 79 -32.45 -27.59 -5.47
CA LEU A 79 -31.03 -27.24 -5.51
C LEU A 79 -30.72 -25.99 -4.69
N SER A 80 -31.55 -24.93 -4.81
CA SER A 80 -31.40 -23.71 -4.02
C SER A 80 -31.46 -23.99 -2.52
N LEU A 81 -32.47 -24.76 -2.06
CA LEU A 81 -32.62 -25.11 -0.65
C LEU A 81 -31.43 -25.93 -0.13
N LEU A 82 -31.01 -26.96 -0.87
CA LEU A 82 -29.91 -27.83 -0.46
C LEU A 82 -28.58 -27.04 -0.43
N LEU A 83 -28.28 -26.28 -1.48
CA LEU A 83 -27.07 -25.47 -1.54
C LEU A 83 -27.05 -24.41 -0.43
N GLY A 84 -28.18 -23.76 -0.17
CA GLY A 84 -28.31 -22.82 0.95
C GLY A 84 -27.96 -23.48 2.29
N GLN A 85 -28.43 -24.71 2.54
CA GLN A 85 -28.06 -25.47 3.73
C GLN A 85 -26.56 -25.83 3.78
N HIS A 86 -25.96 -26.17 2.64
CA HIS A 86 -24.52 -26.45 2.58
C HIS A 86 -23.69 -25.20 2.88
N LEU A 87 -24.06 -24.04 2.32
CA LEU A 87 -23.42 -22.74 2.59
C LEU A 87 -23.52 -22.37 4.08
N GLN A 88 -24.71 -22.54 4.66
CA GLN A 88 -24.95 -22.30 6.09
C GLN A 88 -24.10 -23.19 6.99
N ARG A 89 -24.09 -24.50 6.73
CA ARG A 89 -23.29 -25.47 7.52
C ARG A 89 -21.79 -25.24 7.38
N ALA A 90 -21.35 -24.80 6.21
CA ALA A 90 -19.95 -24.47 5.97
C ALA A 90 -19.55 -23.09 6.53
N GLY A 91 -20.50 -22.29 7.03
CA GLY A 91 -20.25 -20.93 7.53
C GLY A 91 -19.59 -20.08 6.46
N VAL A 92 -20.18 -20.02 5.26
CA VAL A 92 -19.61 -19.24 4.15
C VAL A 92 -20.05 -17.79 4.25
N ALA A 93 -19.09 -16.87 4.16
CA ALA A 93 -19.36 -15.44 4.10
C ALA A 93 -18.68 -14.83 2.88
N SER A 94 -19.36 -13.87 2.25
CA SER A 94 -18.80 -12.96 1.26
C SER A 94 -18.45 -11.65 1.94
N ILE A 95 -17.23 -11.16 1.73
CA ILE A 95 -16.74 -9.85 2.17
C ILE A 95 -16.27 -9.08 0.95
N GLN A 96 -16.80 -7.88 0.73
CA GLN A 96 -16.26 -6.96 -0.28
C GLN A 96 -14.88 -6.48 0.15
N VAL A 97 -13.92 -6.49 -0.78
CA VAL A 97 -12.53 -6.11 -0.47
C VAL A 97 -12.45 -4.64 -0.06
N GLU A 98 -13.27 -3.78 -0.65
CA GLU A 98 -13.40 -2.36 -0.27
C GLU A 98 -13.80 -2.18 1.20
N ALA A 99 -14.68 -3.06 1.73
CA ALA A 99 -15.12 -2.97 3.13
C ALA A 99 -13.99 -3.25 4.13
N LEU A 100 -12.87 -3.84 3.69
CA LEU A 100 -11.70 -4.06 4.54
C LEU A 100 -10.84 -2.79 4.71
N GLY A 101 -11.19 -1.68 4.05
CA GLY A 101 -10.48 -0.40 4.20
C GLY A 101 -9.01 -0.44 3.76
N LEU A 102 -8.62 -1.43 2.94
CA LEU A 102 -7.22 -1.66 2.58
C LEU A 102 -6.62 -0.55 1.71
N LEU A 103 -7.48 0.32 1.16
CA LEU A 103 -7.20 1.24 0.06
C LEU A 103 -7.28 2.71 0.46
N ASP A 104 -7.78 3.01 1.67
CA ASP A 104 -7.60 4.34 2.25
C ASP A 104 -6.13 4.42 2.67
N GLY A 105 -5.33 5.03 1.79
CA GLY A 105 -3.99 5.45 2.15
C GLY A 105 -4.11 6.31 3.40
N GLY A 106 -3.29 6.01 4.41
CA GLY A 106 -3.33 6.72 5.69
C GLY A 106 -3.33 8.22 5.48
N GLU A 107 -4.50 8.82 5.69
CA GLU A 107 -4.57 10.16 6.24
C GLU A 107 -3.81 10.06 7.54
N TRP A 108 -2.66 10.74 7.57
CA TRP A 108 -2.00 11.08 8.82
C TRP A 108 -3.06 11.75 9.68
N ASP A 109 -3.25 11.26 10.92
CA ASP A 109 -4.22 11.75 11.90
C ASP A 109 -4.32 13.29 11.90
N ASP A 110 -5.22 13.84 11.08
CA ASP A 110 -5.80 15.16 11.27
C ASP A 110 -7.04 14.94 12.13
N ASP A 111 -6.76 14.88 13.42
CA ASP A 111 -7.70 14.78 14.52
C ASP A 111 -8.53 16.08 14.57
N ASP A 112 -9.53 16.23 13.69
CA ASP A 112 -10.57 17.28 13.80
C ASP A 112 -11.90 16.89 13.13
N GLN A 113 -12.77 16.32 13.97
CA GLN A 113 -14.24 16.48 14.07
C GLN A 113 -15.02 16.93 12.81
N TRP A 114 -15.87 16.02 12.31
CA TRP A 114 -17.07 16.41 11.58
C TRP A 114 -18.32 15.81 12.24
N GLU A 115 -19.01 16.64 13.00
CA GLU A 115 -20.37 16.40 13.48
C GLU A 115 -21.34 16.27 12.29
N GLU A 116 -22.23 15.29 12.43
CA GLU A 116 -23.39 15.03 11.57
C GLU A 116 -24.11 16.31 11.14
N ASN A 117 -24.34 16.45 9.83
CA ASN A 117 -25.52 17.17 9.38
C ASN A 117 -26.23 16.39 8.28
N GLY A 118 -27.16 15.55 8.72
CA GLY A 118 -28.11 14.87 7.85
C GLY A 118 -29.01 15.88 7.14
N THR A 119 -29.02 15.80 5.82
CA THR A 119 -30.11 16.35 5.01
C THR A 119 -30.72 15.21 4.21
N ASP A 120 -31.85 14.72 4.74
CA ASP A 120 -32.82 13.87 4.06
C ASP A 120 -33.37 14.62 2.85
N ASP A 121 -33.07 14.16 1.64
CA ASP A 121 -33.87 14.44 0.45
C ASP A 121 -34.08 13.13 -0.34
N ALA A 122 -35.06 12.35 0.12
CA ALA A 122 -35.55 11.17 -0.59
C ALA A 122 -36.38 11.59 -1.81
N ALA A 123 -35.76 11.53 -2.99
CA ALA A 123 -36.48 11.57 -4.26
C ALA A 123 -37.04 10.17 -4.57
N GLU A 124 -38.35 10.01 -4.45
CA GLU A 124 -39.09 8.83 -4.91
C GLU A 124 -38.97 8.74 -6.45
N ASN A 125 -38.33 7.69 -6.94
CA ASN A 125 -38.42 7.29 -8.35
C ASN A 125 -38.94 5.86 -8.45
N ASP A 126 -40.21 5.76 -8.85
CA ASP A 126 -40.91 4.51 -9.16
C ASP A 126 -40.40 3.91 -10.49
N GLY A 127 -40.01 2.63 -10.44
CA GLY A 127 -40.17 1.74 -11.60
C GLY A 127 -38.92 1.15 -12.25
N ALA A 128 -38.18 0.31 -11.52
CA ALA A 128 -37.49 -0.86 -12.07
C ALA A 128 -37.37 -1.90 -10.94
N HIS A 129 -37.36 -3.20 -11.25
CA HIS A 129 -36.99 -4.21 -10.26
C HIS A 129 -35.49 -4.08 -9.95
N ASP A 130 -35.15 -3.09 -9.13
CA ASP A 130 -33.80 -2.87 -8.60
C ASP A 130 -33.54 -3.93 -7.54
N GLN A 131 -32.80 -4.97 -7.95
CA GLN A 131 -32.10 -5.80 -6.99
C GLN A 131 -31.11 -4.88 -6.26
N ALA A 132 -31.21 -4.80 -4.94
CA ALA A 132 -30.24 -4.09 -4.13
C ALA A 132 -28.82 -4.57 -4.51
N PRO A 133 -27.84 -3.65 -4.62
CA PRO A 133 -26.48 -4.04 -4.94
C PRO A 133 -25.97 -5.08 -3.93
N PRO A 134 -25.08 -6.00 -4.36
CA PRO A 134 -24.46 -6.93 -3.43
C PRO A 134 -23.72 -6.14 -2.34
N SER A 135 -23.80 -6.62 -1.10
CA SER A 135 -23.08 -6.05 0.04
C SER A 135 -22.35 -7.16 0.79
N SER A 136 -21.36 -6.80 1.60
CA SER A 136 -20.76 -7.71 2.55
C SER A 136 -21.84 -8.42 3.39
N THR A 137 -21.71 -9.74 3.50
CA THR A 137 -22.60 -10.57 4.34
C THR A 137 -22.13 -10.70 5.77
N ALA A 138 -20.87 -10.33 6.04
CA ALA A 138 -20.37 -10.18 7.39
C ALA A 138 -20.96 -8.89 8.02
N PRO A 139 -21.33 -8.91 9.31
CA PRO A 139 -21.66 -7.70 10.05
C PRO A 139 -20.52 -6.68 10.03
N VAL A 140 -20.82 -5.38 10.12
CA VAL A 140 -19.79 -4.31 10.13
C VAL A 140 -18.76 -4.53 11.24
N ASP A 141 -19.23 -4.77 12.48
CA ASP A 141 -18.36 -5.07 13.64
C ASP A 141 -17.42 -6.27 13.38
N ALA A 142 -17.88 -7.25 12.61
CA ALA A 142 -17.12 -8.43 12.27
C ALA A 142 -16.03 -8.17 11.21
N VAL A 143 -16.27 -7.22 10.31
CA VAL A 143 -15.25 -6.75 9.36
C VAL A 143 -14.16 -5.97 10.11
N GLN A 144 -14.54 -5.14 11.07
CA GLN A 144 -13.60 -4.42 11.93
C GLN A 144 -12.74 -5.36 12.78
N GLU A 145 -13.36 -6.34 13.45
CA GLU A 145 -12.64 -7.37 14.22
C GLU A 145 -11.66 -8.15 13.32
N LEU A 146 -12.03 -8.39 12.06
CA LEU A 146 -11.16 -9.06 11.10
C LEU A 146 -9.95 -8.19 10.73
N ILE A 147 -10.12 -6.88 10.55
CA ILE A 147 -9.01 -5.94 10.30
C ILE A 147 -8.03 -5.96 11.47
N GLU A 148 -8.53 -5.93 12.71
CA GLU A 148 -7.70 -6.05 13.91
C GLU A 148 -6.92 -7.38 13.93
N GLN A 149 -7.57 -8.50 13.58
CA GLN A 149 -6.91 -9.80 13.49
C GLN A 149 -5.86 -9.87 12.38
N LEU A 150 -6.09 -9.18 11.26
CA LEU A 150 -5.08 -9.03 10.22
C LEU A 150 -3.88 -8.25 10.77
N ASN A 151 -4.08 -7.22 11.57
CA ASN A 151 -2.98 -6.41 12.10
C ASN A 151 -2.25 -7.03 13.31
N ALA A 152 -2.73 -8.15 13.85
CA ALA A 152 -2.09 -8.85 14.96
C ALA A 152 -0.85 -9.67 14.54
N ASP A 153 0.15 -9.75 15.43
CA ASP A 153 1.37 -10.57 15.23
C ASP A 153 1.06 -12.05 14.98
N HIS A 154 0.00 -12.56 15.62
CA HIS A 154 -0.41 -13.95 15.52
C HIS A 154 -1.67 -14.07 14.67
N GLN A 155 -1.49 -14.54 13.44
CA GLN A 155 -2.59 -14.68 12.49
C GLN A 155 -3.52 -15.84 12.88
N THR A 156 -4.80 -15.55 13.06
CA THR A 156 -5.84 -16.58 13.28
C THR A 156 -6.04 -17.41 12.00
N PRO A 157 -6.62 -18.62 12.08
CA PRO A 157 -6.96 -19.40 10.88
C PRO A 157 -7.87 -18.65 9.90
N LEU A 158 -8.72 -17.74 10.40
CA LEU A 158 -9.58 -16.89 9.58
C LEU A 158 -8.77 -15.79 8.90
N ALA A 159 -7.86 -15.13 9.62
CA ALA A 159 -6.97 -14.11 9.05
C ALA A 159 -6.05 -14.69 7.96
N LEU A 160 -5.49 -15.89 8.18
CA LEU A 160 -4.71 -16.62 7.16
C LEU A 160 -5.55 -16.94 5.91
N GLN A 161 -6.82 -17.28 6.09
CA GLN A 161 -7.73 -17.50 4.97
C GLN A 161 -7.98 -16.21 4.19
N VAL A 162 -8.15 -15.08 4.88
CA VAL A 162 -8.33 -13.77 4.26
C VAL A 162 -7.09 -13.40 3.45
N LEU A 163 -5.89 -13.52 4.02
CA LEU A 163 -4.63 -13.27 3.30
C LEU A 163 -4.55 -14.13 2.03
N GLN A 164 -4.86 -15.42 2.12
CA GLN A 164 -4.88 -16.31 0.94
C GLN A 164 -5.92 -15.88 -0.11
N GLN A 165 -7.10 -15.42 0.31
CA GLN A 165 -8.11 -14.93 -0.64
C GLN A 165 -7.71 -13.58 -1.25
N LEU A 166 -7.08 -12.69 -0.48
CA LEU A 166 -6.56 -11.40 -0.94
C LEU A 166 -5.41 -11.58 -1.93
N GLU A 167 -4.49 -12.53 -1.71
CA GLU A 167 -3.45 -12.87 -2.70
C GLU A 167 -4.09 -13.26 -4.04
N ALA A 168 -5.08 -14.16 -4.01
CA ALA A 168 -5.78 -14.58 -5.21
C ALA A 168 -6.66 -13.49 -5.84
N PHE A 169 -7.07 -12.48 -5.06
CA PHE A 169 -7.79 -11.30 -5.53
C PHE A 169 -6.83 -10.32 -6.21
N ALA A 170 -5.70 -10.02 -5.56
CA ALA A 170 -4.60 -9.19 -6.08
C ALA A 170 -4.15 -9.66 -7.47
N ASP A 171 -3.94 -10.98 -7.63
CA ASP A 171 -3.54 -11.63 -8.89
C ASP A 171 -4.51 -11.38 -10.08
N ARG A 172 -5.73 -10.89 -9.82
CA ARG A 172 -6.73 -10.56 -10.85
C ARG A 172 -6.58 -9.13 -11.39
N GLY A 173 -5.54 -8.40 -11.00
CA GLY A 173 -5.25 -7.06 -11.50
C GLY A 173 -5.57 -5.95 -10.50
N HIS A 174 -5.38 -6.22 -9.21
CA HIS A 174 -5.57 -5.26 -8.12
C HIS A 174 -4.21 -4.91 -7.49
N PRO A 175 -3.41 -4.03 -8.14
CA PRO A 175 -2.08 -3.66 -7.66
C PRO A 175 -2.08 -3.00 -6.28
N GLU A 176 -3.16 -2.32 -5.93
CA GLU A 176 -3.38 -1.71 -4.62
C GLU A 176 -3.42 -2.75 -3.49
N VAL A 177 -4.03 -3.93 -3.76
CA VAL A 177 -4.04 -5.04 -2.80
C VAL A 177 -2.67 -5.72 -2.74
N HIS A 178 -1.95 -5.80 -3.87
CA HIS A 178 -0.55 -6.23 -3.84
C HIS A 178 0.29 -5.30 -2.97
N TRP A 179 0.13 -3.98 -3.06
CA TRP A 179 0.86 -3.04 -2.23
C TRP A 179 0.54 -3.21 -0.74
N TRP A 180 -0.74 -3.33 -0.39
CA TRP A 180 -1.16 -3.61 0.99
C TRP A 180 -0.56 -4.91 1.54
N LEU A 181 -0.51 -5.97 0.73
CA LEU A 181 0.13 -7.24 1.12
C LEU A 181 1.64 -7.09 1.31
N ALA A 182 2.32 -6.29 0.49
CA ALA A 182 3.76 -6.04 0.60
C ALA A 182 4.12 -5.32 1.91
N GLN A 183 3.41 -4.25 2.27
CA GLN A 183 3.66 -3.47 3.49
C GLN A 183 3.61 -4.32 4.77
N ARG A 184 2.83 -5.40 4.76
CA ARG A 184 2.70 -6.31 5.91
C ARG A 184 3.79 -7.37 6.01
N LEU A 185 4.57 -7.54 4.94
CA LEU A 185 5.69 -8.47 4.89
C LEU A 185 7.00 -7.82 5.34
N GLY A 186 7.02 -6.49 5.52
CA GLY A 186 8.18 -5.71 5.93
C GLY A 186 8.47 -4.53 4.98
N ASP A 187 9.49 -3.77 5.32
CA ASP A 187 10.03 -2.66 4.52
C ASP A 187 11.13 -3.13 3.55
N ALA A 188 11.61 -2.20 2.73
CA ALA A 188 12.70 -2.43 1.80
C ALA A 188 14.08 -2.54 2.49
N GLU A 189 14.24 -1.92 3.67
CA GLU A 189 15.50 -1.90 4.45
C GLU A 189 15.96 -3.32 4.84
N GLY A 190 15.04 -4.28 4.92
CA GLY A 190 15.32 -5.69 5.21
C GLY A 190 15.72 -6.57 4.02
N TYR A 191 15.82 -6.06 2.78
CA TYR A 191 16.22 -6.88 1.63
C TYR A 191 17.72 -7.21 1.72
N LEU A 192 18.04 -8.45 2.08
CA LEU A 192 19.40 -8.80 2.49
C LEU A 192 20.41 -8.81 1.33
N ASP A 193 21.43 -7.96 1.46
CA ASP A 193 22.78 -8.16 0.91
C ASP A 193 23.63 -9.09 1.80
N HIS A 194 23.18 -9.46 3.01
CA HIS A 194 24.04 -10.13 3.98
C HIS A 194 23.87 -11.65 3.98
N SER A 195 24.57 -12.29 3.03
CA SER A 195 24.98 -13.69 3.13
C SER A 195 25.98 -13.96 4.27
N ASP A 196 26.43 -12.91 4.96
CA ASP A 196 27.52 -12.95 5.94
C ASP A 196 27.06 -13.14 7.39
N GLU A 197 25.77 -13.35 7.63
CA GLU A 197 25.29 -13.78 8.95
C GLU A 197 25.47 -15.29 9.18
N PRO A 198 25.79 -15.72 10.41
CA PRO A 198 25.87 -17.14 10.79
C PRO A 198 24.67 -17.98 10.34
N SER A 199 23.49 -17.37 10.25
CA SER A 199 22.24 -18.00 9.83
C SER A 199 22.24 -18.39 8.35
N GLY A 200 22.77 -17.55 7.46
CA GLY A 200 22.91 -17.86 6.02
C GLY A 200 23.88 -19.02 5.76
N TYR A 201 24.96 -19.08 6.55
CA TYR A 201 25.91 -20.20 6.51
C TYR A 201 25.22 -21.54 6.86
N TRP A 202 24.46 -21.59 7.96
CA TRP A 202 23.76 -22.81 8.38
C TRP A 202 22.69 -23.23 7.38
N TYR A 203 21.90 -22.29 6.88
CA TYR A 203 20.95 -22.55 5.80
C TYR A 203 21.63 -23.18 4.58
N SER A 204 22.75 -22.62 4.11
CA SER A 204 23.50 -23.19 2.98
C SER A 204 24.01 -24.62 3.26
N LYS A 205 24.50 -24.90 4.48
CA LYS A 205 24.89 -26.25 4.88
C LYS A 205 23.72 -27.23 4.90
N GLN A 206 22.56 -26.80 5.39
CA GLN A 206 21.33 -27.58 5.37
C GLN A 206 20.91 -27.92 3.93
N GLN A 207 20.92 -26.94 3.02
CA GLN A 207 20.62 -27.14 1.59
C GLN A 207 21.59 -28.10 0.90
N ALA A 208 22.86 -28.15 1.34
CA ALA A 208 23.86 -29.10 0.88
C ALA A 208 23.66 -30.53 1.43
N GLY A 209 22.62 -30.78 2.23
CA GLY A 209 22.28 -32.08 2.79
C GLY A 209 22.90 -32.38 4.16
N MET A 210 23.49 -31.39 4.83
CA MET A 210 23.96 -31.55 6.21
C MET A 210 22.74 -31.65 7.15
N VAL A 211 22.74 -32.67 8.01
CA VAL A 211 21.73 -32.79 9.06
C VAL A 211 22.14 -31.90 10.23
N LEU A 212 21.42 -30.79 10.40
CA LEU A 212 21.61 -29.84 11.49
C LEU A 212 20.77 -30.21 12.72
N SER A 213 21.17 -29.73 13.89
CA SER A 213 20.42 -29.91 15.14
C SER A 213 20.69 -28.78 16.13
N GLY A 214 19.77 -28.56 17.08
CA GLY A 214 19.91 -27.50 18.08
C GLY A 214 19.94 -26.11 17.42
N PRO A 215 20.77 -25.17 17.93
CA PRO A 215 20.81 -23.78 17.44
C PRO A 215 21.11 -23.64 15.95
N GLU A 216 21.91 -24.54 15.37
CA GLU A 216 22.26 -24.50 13.94
C GLU A 216 21.03 -24.71 13.05
N LEU A 217 20.11 -25.59 13.49
CA LEU A 217 18.86 -25.84 12.78
C LEU A 217 17.89 -24.66 12.95
N GLU A 218 17.83 -24.06 14.15
CA GLU A 218 17.03 -22.87 14.42
C GLU A 218 17.47 -21.72 13.50
N PHE A 219 18.76 -21.40 13.46
CA PHE A 219 19.29 -20.35 12.58
C PHE A 219 19.03 -20.62 11.08
N ALA A 220 19.16 -21.86 10.64
CA ALA A 220 18.85 -22.22 9.25
C ALA A 220 17.36 -22.04 8.92
N ASN A 221 16.47 -22.38 9.85
CA ASN A 221 15.03 -22.21 9.67
C ASN A 221 14.61 -20.74 9.70
N ASP A 222 15.12 -19.95 10.65
CA ASP A 222 14.85 -18.51 10.75
C ASP A 222 15.28 -17.79 9.46
N PHE A 223 16.46 -18.15 8.93
CA PHE A 223 16.92 -17.62 7.65
C PHE A 223 16.04 -18.07 6.46
N ALA A 224 15.54 -19.31 6.48
CA ALA A 224 14.63 -19.79 5.46
C ALA A 224 13.29 -19.02 5.46
N GLU A 225 12.75 -18.73 6.65
CA GLU A 225 11.53 -17.93 6.82
C GLU A 225 11.74 -16.50 6.33
N LEU A 226 12.87 -15.88 6.67
CA LEU A 226 13.25 -14.55 6.19
C LEU A 226 13.33 -14.50 4.65
N LEU A 227 14.00 -15.48 4.02
CA LEU A 227 14.06 -15.56 2.56
C LEU A 227 12.67 -15.73 1.92
N GLN A 228 11.80 -16.52 2.54
CA GLN A 228 10.43 -16.69 2.07
C GLN A 228 9.64 -15.38 2.18
N GLN A 229 9.80 -14.63 3.27
CA GLN A 229 9.17 -13.32 3.45
C GLN A 229 9.66 -12.33 2.38
N GLN A 230 10.97 -12.23 2.16
CA GLN A 230 11.54 -11.37 1.11
C GLN A 230 11.05 -11.74 -0.30
N GLN A 231 10.94 -13.04 -0.62
CA GLN A 231 10.41 -13.48 -1.91
C GLN A 231 8.94 -13.07 -2.10
N ARG A 232 8.13 -13.17 -1.03
CA ARG A 232 6.73 -12.74 -1.08
C ARG A 232 6.63 -11.23 -1.19
N TRP A 233 7.41 -10.49 -0.40
CA TRP A 233 7.48 -9.03 -0.47
C TRP A 233 7.80 -8.60 -1.90
N LEU A 234 8.91 -9.11 -2.46
CA LEU A 234 9.34 -8.79 -3.82
C LEU A 234 8.27 -9.11 -4.88
N HIS A 235 7.59 -10.26 -4.76
CA HIS A 235 6.50 -10.63 -5.65
C HIS A 235 5.37 -9.59 -5.64
N HIS A 236 4.91 -9.21 -4.45
CA HIS A 236 3.82 -8.25 -4.28
C HIS A 236 4.25 -6.83 -4.70
N THR A 237 5.43 -6.38 -4.28
CA THR A 237 5.95 -5.04 -4.63
C THR A 237 6.13 -4.89 -6.14
N LEU A 238 6.68 -5.89 -6.85
CA LEU A 238 6.79 -5.86 -8.30
C LEU A 238 5.43 -5.77 -9.01
N LYS A 239 4.43 -6.52 -8.52
CA LYS A 239 3.08 -6.49 -9.08
C LYS A 239 2.41 -5.13 -8.88
N ALA A 240 2.56 -4.53 -7.70
CA ALA A 240 2.08 -3.20 -7.40
C ALA A 240 2.76 -2.14 -8.29
N ALA A 241 4.09 -2.18 -8.41
CA ALA A 241 4.87 -1.26 -9.25
C ALA A 241 4.51 -1.36 -10.74
N GLN A 242 4.27 -2.59 -11.24
CA GLN A 242 3.78 -2.85 -12.61
C GLN A 242 2.39 -2.29 -12.84
N GLY A 243 1.54 -2.31 -11.80
CA GLY A 243 0.20 -1.71 -11.84
C GLY A 243 0.17 -0.19 -11.65
N GLY A 244 1.32 0.46 -11.42
CA GLY A 244 1.43 1.91 -11.37
C GLY A 244 1.52 2.51 -9.97
N ILE A 245 1.59 1.72 -8.90
CA ILE A 245 1.76 2.21 -7.54
C ILE A 245 3.16 2.81 -7.39
N VAL A 246 3.23 4.10 -7.04
CA VAL A 246 4.48 4.88 -6.98
C VAL A 246 5.30 4.47 -5.76
N GLU A 247 4.66 4.27 -4.62
CA GLU A 247 5.25 3.83 -3.35
C GLU A 247 5.93 2.47 -3.50
N ALA A 248 5.34 1.56 -4.29
CA ALA A 248 5.94 0.28 -4.60
C ALA A 248 7.22 0.42 -5.46
N ARG A 249 7.26 1.39 -6.39
CA ARG A 249 8.49 1.68 -7.16
C ARG A 249 9.56 2.31 -6.28
N TYR A 250 9.16 3.20 -5.37
CA TYR A 250 10.06 3.78 -4.38
C TYR A 250 10.69 2.68 -3.52
N ALA A 251 9.88 1.76 -2.97
CA ALA A 251 10.37 0.66 -2.14
C ALA A 251 11.32 -0.30 -2.90
N LEU A 252 11.07 -0.56 -4.20
CA LEU A 252 12.01 -1.32 -5.03
C LEU A 252 13.32 -0.58 -5.26
N ALA A 253 13.27 0.75 -5.39
CA ALA A 253 14.46 1.57 -5.56
C ALA A 253 15.27 1.64 -4.27
N GLU A 254 14.64 1.85 -3.12
CA GLU A 254 15.27 1.77 -1.80
C GLU A 254 15.99 0.43 -1.57
N ALA A 255 15.37 -0.69 -1.95
CA ALA A 255 16.00 -2.01 -1.92
C ALA A 255 17.09 -2.24 -2.99
N ARG A 256 17.39 -1.23 -3.83
CA ARG A 256 18.32 -1.30 -4.97
C ARG A 256 17.97 -2.36 -6.02
N LEU A 257 16.68 -2.67 -6.18
CA LEU A 257 16.16 -3.69 -7.10
C LEU A 257 15.65 -3.12 -8.42
N ASP A 258 15.20 -1.86 -8.42
CA ASP A 258 14.70 -1.16 -9.59
C ASP A 258 15.11 0.32 -9.56
N SER A 259 15.19 0.98 -10.71
CA SER A 259 15.51 2.42 -10.80
C SER A 259 14.46 3.21 -11.57
N GLY A 260 13.35 2.57 -11.96
CA GLY A 260 12.31 3.17 -12.78
C GLY A 260 11.55 4.28 -12.07
N ILE A 261 11.65 4.39 -10.74
CA ILE A 261 11.11 5.52 -9.97
C ILE A 261 11.68 6.86 -10.45
N PHE A 262 12.93 6.90 -10.92
CA PHE A 262 13.58 8.16 -11.29
C PHE A 262 13.08 8.76 -12.61
N ASP A 263 12.38 7.96 -13.43
CA ASP A 263 11.90 8.33 -14.77
C ASP A 263 10.37 8.54 -14.82
N ILE A 264 9.67 8.49 -13.68
CA ILE A 264 8.21 8.68 -13.64
C ILE A 264 7.83 10.16 -13.79
N ASP A 265 6.57 10.41 -14.15
CA ASP A 265 6.03 11.76 -14.22
C ASP A 265 5.99 12.39 -12.81
N PRO A 266 6.70 13.51 -12.56
CA PRO A 266 6.70 14.18 -11.27
C PRO A 266 5.31 14.56 -10.75
N ALA A 267 4.35 14.82 -11.65
CA ALA A 267 2.97 15.13 -11.26
C ALA A 267 2.25 13.97 -10.55
N THR A 268 2.78 12.74 -10.63
CA THR A 268 2.19 11.55 -9.98
C THR A 268 2.75 11.28 -8.59
N VAL A 269 3.71 12.08 -8.14
CA VAL A 269 4.43 11.89 -6.87
C VAL A 269 3.97 12.93 -5.88
N SER A 270 3.64 12.51 -4.67
CA SER A 270 3.29 13.44 -3.57
C SER A 270 4.51 14.18 -3.04
N ASP A 271 5.60 13.46 -2.78
CA ASP A 271 6.87 14.01 -2.27
C ASP A 271 8.04 13.80 -3.27
N PRO A 272 8.33 14.79 -4.13
CA PRO A 272 9.47 14.77 -5.03
C PRO A 272 10.83 14.79 -4.32
N ALA A 273 10.92 15.34 -3.10
CA ALA A 273 12.18 15.46 -2.37
C ALA A 273 12.67 14.08 -1.93
N ALA A 274 11.78 13.22 -1.44
CA ALA A 274 12.09 11.83 -1.11
C ALA A 274 12.76 11.08 -2.28
N ILE A 275 12.22 11.22 -3.50
CA ILE A 275 12.82 10.60 -4.70
C ILE A 275 14.19 11.21 -5.02
N ALA A 276 14.35 12.51 -4.78
CA ALA A 276 15.61 13.20 -5.00
C ALA A 276 16.72 12.69 -4.07
N TRP A 277 16.43 12.53 -2.78
CA TRP A 277 17.38 11.99 -1.80
C TRP A 277 17.73 10.54 -2.12
N LEU A 278 16.73 9.73 -2.46
CA LEU A 278 16.96 8.36 -2.92
C LEU A 278 17.86 8.31 -4.16
N ALA A 279 17.68 9.23 -5.11
CA ALA A 279 18.55 9.33 -6.28
C ALA A 279 20.00 9.65 -5.90
N MET A 280 20.21 10.50 -4.89
CA MET A 280 21.56 10.82 -4.37
C MET A 280 22.22 9.60 -3.73
N GLU A 281 21.49 8.83 -2.92
CA GLU A 281 21.98 7.59 -2.31
C GLU A 281 22.36 6.51 -3.34
N HIS A 282 21.76 6.59 -4.53
CA HIS A 282 22.03 5.74 -5.68
C HIS A 282 23.12 6.29 -6.62
N ASP A 283 23.82 7.36 -6.22
CA ASP A 283 24.81 8.08 -7.05
C ASP A 283 24.23 8.57 -8.40
N ASN A 284 22.91 8.71 -8.50
CA ASN A 284 22.21 9.18 -9.70
C ASN A 284 22.02 10.69 -9.69
N GLN A 285 23.14 11.40 -9.88
CA GLN A 285 23.22 12.87 -9.82
C GLN A 285 22.25 13.59 -10.78
N GLN A 286 22.00 13.00 -11.95
CA GLN A 286 21.08 13.59 -12.93
C GLN A 286 19.63 13.52 -12.44
N ALA A 287 19.20 12.37 -11.92
CA ALA A 287 17.87 12.22 -11.34
C ALA A 287 17.72 13.07 -10.08
N ALA A 288 18.72 13.09 -9.21
CA ALA A 288 18.72 13.92 -8.01
C ALA A 288 18.50 15.40 -8.36
N HIS A 289 19.28 15.96 -9.29
CA HIS A 289 19.10 17.34 -9.75
C HIS A 289 17.69 17.59 -10.28
N HIS A 290 17.17 16.67 -11.11
CA HIS A 290 15.83 16.77 -11.67
C HIS A 290 14.75 16.81 -10.57
N TRP A 291 14.78 15.87 -9.63
CA TRP A 291 13.79 15.73 -8.57
C TRP A 291 13.89 16.83 -7.51
N LEU A 292 15.10 17.27 -7.14
CA LEU A 292 15.30 18.45 -6.31
C LEU A 292 14.68 19.70 -6.96
N THR A 293 14.83 19.84 -8.28
CA THR A 293 14.22 20.96 -9.02
C THR A 293 12.69 20.90 -8.94
N GLN A 294 12.09 19.69 -9.05
CA GLN A 294 10.64 19.53 -8.88
C GLN A 294 10.18 19.85 -7.46
N ALA A 295 10.91 19.38 -6.45
CA ALA A 295 10.63 19.68 -5.04
C ALA A 295 10.71 21.20 -4.77
N ALA A 296 11.75 21.87 -5.27
CA ALA A 296 11.91 23.31 -5.15
C ALA A 296 10.74 24.07 -5.81
N TYR A 297 10.26 23.63 -6.98
CA TYR A 297 9.07 24.24 -7.59
C TYR A 297 7.79 24.09 -6.75
N ARG A 298 7.74 23.11 -5.84
CA ARG A 298 6.65 22.91 -4.87
C ARG A 298 6.92 23.55 -3.52
N GLY A 299 7.96 24.38 -3.41
CA GLY A 299 8.27 25.12 -2.20
C GLY A 299 9.15 24.38 -1.18
N ASP A 300 9.73 23.23 -1.53
CA ASP A 300 10.69 22.57 -0.65
C ASP A 300 11.99 23.39 -0.55
N THR A 301 12.20 24.01 0.60
CA THR A 301 13.36 24.88 0.84
C THR A 301 14.65 24.09 1.06
N GLN A 302 14.58 22.85 1.55
CA GLN A 302 15.76 21.98 1.66
C GLN A 302 16.26 21.54 0.29
N ALA A 303 15.34 21.28 -0.64
CA ALA A 303 15.69 21.00 -2.03
C ALA A 303 16.37 22.22 -2.68
N MET A 304 15.86 23.43 -2.44
CA MET A 304 16.52 24.67 -2.90
C MET A 304 17.93 24.81 -2.33
N PHE A 305 18.12 24.49 -1.05
CA PHE A 305 19.44 24.51 -0.41
C PHE A 305 20.41 23.53 -1.10
N ALA A 306 20.00 22.27 -1.28
CA ALA A 306 20.84 21.27 -1.95
C ALA A 306 21.14 21.63 -3.42
N LEU A 307 20.18 22.22 -4.15
CA LEU A 307 20.43 22.73 -5.49
C LEU A 307 21.53 23.79 -5.49
N ILE A 308 21.49 24.76 -4.56
CA ILE A 308 22.52 25.81 -4.47
C ILE A 308 23.90 25.22 -4.16
N GLU A 309 23.97 24.33 -3.18
CA GLU A 309 25.25 23.82 -2.69
C GLU A 309 25.89 22.78 -3.63
N GLU A 310 25.11 21.87 -4.20
CA GLU A 310 25.66 20.68 -4.85
C GLU A 310 25.57 20.71 -6.38
N TYR A 311 24.53 21.32 -6.95
CA TYR A 311 24.22 21.16 -8.38
C TYR A 311 24.36 22.44 -9.20
N ASP A 312 23.77 23.53 -8.71
CA ASP A 312 23.67 24.80 -9.42
C ASP A 312 24.76 25.79 -8.99
N ARG A 313 25.77 25.39 -8.20
CA ARG A 313 26.84 26.26 -7.69
C ARG A 313 27.54 27.06 -8.80
N ASP A 314 27.75 26.43 -9.96
CA ASP A 314 28.37 27.08 -11.12
C ASP A 314 27.37 27.93 -11.94
N ASN A 315 26.07 27.74 -11.73
CA ASN A 315 24.99 28.53 -12.31
C ASN A 315 24.51 29.59 -11.32
N LEU A 316 25.35 30.62 -11.14
CA LEU A 316 25.11 31.70 -10.19
C LEU A 316 23.72 32.35 -10.33
N TYR A 317 23.20 32.49 -11.56
CA TYR A 317 21.85 33.03 -11.76
C TYR A 317 20.78 32.16 -11.08
N GLN A 318 20.84 30.84 -11.30
CA GLN A 318 19.90 29.90 -10.73
C GLN A 318 20.03 29.81 -9.20
N SER A 319 21.26 29.79 -8.67
CA SER A 319 21.48 29.80 -7.22
C SER A 319 20.83 31.01 -6.54
N TRP A 320 20.90 32.19 -7.18
CA TRP A 320 20.22 33.38 -6.69
C TRP A 320 18.70 33.28 -6.80
N VAL A 321 18.14 32.64 -7.84
CA VAL A 321 16.69 32.40 -7.92
C VAL A 321 16.24 31.53 -6.74
N TRP A 322 16.92 30.42 -6.48
CA TRP A 322 16.63 29.53 -5.34
C TRP A 322 16.75 30.23 -3.99
N LEU A 323 17.84 30.97 -3.77
CA LEU A 323 18.04 31.71 -2.53
C LEU A 323 16.92 32.72 -2.28
N ARG A 324 16.48 33.43 -3.32
CA ARG A 324 15.37 34.40 -3.21
C ARG A 324 14.02 33.73 -3.00
N LEU A 325 13.79 32.58 -3.62
CA LEU A 325 12.56 31.81 -3.43
C LEU A 325 12.45 31.30 -1.99
N ALA A 326 13.53 30.70 -1.46
CA ALA A 326 13.58 30.25 -0.07
C ALA A 326 13.30 31.41 0.91
N GLN A 327 13.89 32.59 0.68
CA GLN A 327 13.64 33.78 1.50
C GLN A 327 12.18 34.24 1.46
N LEU A 328 11.49 34.10 0.33
CA LEU A 328 10.05 34.41 0.23
C LEU A 328 9.19 33.39 0.98
N LEU A 329 9.63 32.13 1.03
CA LEU A 329 8.99 31.05 1.79
C LEU A 329 9.32 31.07 3.28
N GLY A 330 10.25 31.93 3.72
CA GLY A 330 10.57 32.16 5.12
C GLY A 330 11.93 31.62 5.58
N ASP A 331 12.68 30.97 4.69
CA ASP A 331 14.02 30.44 4.97
C ASP A 331 15.12 31.35 4.41
N ASP A 332 15.94 31.91 5.31
CA ASP A 332 17.09 32.73 4.91
C ASP A 332 18.40 31.96 5.07
N PHE A 333 18.87 31.35 3.98
CA PHE A 333 20.14 30.63 3.97
C PHE A 333 21.38 31.52 4.02
N THR A 334 21.24 32.85 4.05
CA THR A 334 22.41 33.75 4.18
C THR A 334 22.90 33.92 5.61
N GLN A 335 22.11 33.49 6.60
CA GLN A 335 22.48 33.56 8.01
C GLN A 335 23.08 32.23 8.46
N ASP A 336 24.10 32.32 9.31
CA ASP A 336 24.57 31.16 10.06
C ASP A 336 23.47 30.64 10.99
N ASP A 337 23.31 29.33 11.05
CA ASP A 337 22.47 28.62 12.01
C ASP A 337 23.34 27.73 12.91
N LEU A 338 24.48 28.29 13.35
CA LEU A 338 25.43 27.58 14.20
C LEU A 338 24.99 27.63 15.67
N ARG A 339 24.86 26.47 16.29
CA ARG A 339 24.50 26.28 17.71
C ARG A 339 25.53 25.43 18.43
N ALA A 340 25.79 25.77 19.69
CA ALA A 340 26.58 24.93 20.57
C ALA A 340 25.72 23.78 21.11
N ILE A 341 26.23 22.56 21.03
CA ILE A 341 25.56 21.35 21.55
C ILE A 341 26.50 20.51 22.42
N HIS A 342 25.91 19.71 23.29
CA HIS A 342 26.59 18.63 24.01
C HIS A 342 26.76 17.39 23.10
N GLU A 343 27.53 16.40 23.57
CA GLU A 343 27.77 15.14 22.85
C GLU A 343 26.48 14.36 22.55
N ASN A 344 25.46 14.52 23.38
CA ASN A 344 24.15 13.88 23.20
C ASN A 344 23.21 14.64 22.25
N GLY A 345 23.63 15.78 21.68
CA GLY A 345 22.84 16.58 20.76
C GLY A 345 22.00 17.70 21.41
N ASP A 346 21.91 17.74 22.74
CA ASP A 346 21.18 18.80 23.44
C ASP A 346 21.89 20.14 23.33
N GLY A 347 21.14 21.24 23.40
CA GLY A 347 21.69 22.59 23.45
C GLY A 347 22.69 22.74 24.59
N TYR A 348 23.85 23.35 24.32
CA TYR A 348 24.91 23.49 25.31
C TYR A 348 24.49 24.41 26.46
N ASP A 349 24.56 23.89 27.69
CA ASP A 349 24.35 24.63 28.93
C ASP A 349 25.66 24.65 29.72
N ASP A 350 26.17 25.85 30.00
CA ASP A 350 27.42 26.05 30.72
C ASP A 350 27.33 25.61 32.19
N ASP A 351 26.12 25.56 32.76
CA ASP A 351 25.89 25.02 34.11
C ASP A 351 26.05 23.49 34.18
N VAL A 352 25.80 22.77 33.07
CA VAL A 352 26.06 21.33 32.96
C VAL A 352 27.56 21.09 32.70
N GLY A 353 28.17 21.94 31.88
CA GLY A 353 29.57 21.86 31.49
C GLY A 353 29.88 20.66 30.58
N GLY A 354 31.17 20.39 30.35
CA GLY A 354 31.63 19.32 29.46
C GLY A 354 32.03 19.81 28.05
N PRO A 355 32.39 18.89 27.14
CA PRO A 355 32.85 19.24 25.81
C PRO A 355 31.76 19.95 25.01
N LEU A 356 32.14 21.05 24.35
CA LEU A 356 31.31 21.84 23.46
C LEU A 356 31.54 21.40 22.02
N TYR A 357 30.47 21.11 21.30
CA TYR A 357 30.47 20.86 19.87
C TYR A 357 29.66 21.95 19.16
N VAL A 358 29.97 22.21 17.90
CA VAL A 358 29.22 23.14 17.05
C VAL A 358 28.40 22.32 16.06
N ALA A 359 27.10 22.57 16.01
CA ALA A 359 26.18 21.98 15.06
C ALA A 359 25.45 23.07 14.27
N GLY A 360 24.84 22.69 13.15
CA GLY A 360 24.12 23.60 12.27
C GLY A 360 24.87 23.90 10.97
N ARG A 361 24.46 24.96 10.27
CA ARG A 361 24.99 25.33 8.95
C ARG A 361 25.59 26.73 8.95
N GLU A 362 26.65 26.89 8.16
CA GLU A 362 27.16 28.22 7.78
C GLU A 362 26.23 28.84 6.73
N GLY A 363 26.12 30.16 6.73
CA GLY A 363 25.36 30.90 5.73
C GLY A 363 25.97 30.78 4.34
N ILE A 364 25.12 30.69 3.32
CA ILE A 364 25.53 30.66 1.92
C ILE A 364 25.98 32.06 1.47
N GLU A 365 27.23 32.17 1.03
CA GLU A 365 27.78 33.37 0.39
C GLU A 365 27.84 33.21 -1.14
N LEU A 366 26.90 33.82 -1.86
CA LEU A 366 26.90 33.86 -3.33
C LEU A 366 27.59 35.13 -3.87
N PRO A 367 28.45 35.01 -4.91
CA PRO A 367 28.96 36.18 -5.62
C PRO A 367 27.83 37.08 -6.16
N PRO A 368 27.99 38.41 -6.16
CA PRO A 368 26.93 39.31 -6.59
C PRO A 368 26.68 39.21 -8.11
N LEU A 369 25.39 39.18 -8.49
CA LEU A 369 24.98 39.32 -9.89
C LEU A 369 25.06 40.76 -10.38
N ALA A 370 25.16 40.92 -11.71
CA ALA A 370 24.94 42.21 -12.35
C ALA A 370 23.50 42.71 -12.03
N PRO A 371 23.27 44.03 -11.85
CA PRO A 371 21.97 44.54 -11.39
C PRO A 371 20.77 44.09 -12.22
N GLU A 372 20.94 43.98 -13.54
CA GLU A 372 19.88 43.51 -14.45
C GLU A 372 19.53 42.03 -14.23
N LEU A 373 20.53 41.18 -13.97
CA LEU A 373 20.32 39.76 -13.68
C LEU A 373 19.75 39.56 -12.28
N ALA A 374 20.20 40.34 -11.30
CA ALA A 374 19.63 40.32 -9.95
C ALA A 374 18.13 40.67 -9.97
N SER A 375 17.74 41.72 -10.70
CA SER A 375 16.33 42.09 -10.84
C SER A 375 15.50 41.02 -11.56
N LYS A 376 16.08 40.29 -12.52
CA LYS A 376 15.40 39.17 -13.19
C LYS A 376 15.24 37.97 -12.28
N ALA A 377 16.29 37.59 -11.54
CA ALA A 377 16.24 36.49 -10.58
C ALA A 377 15.18 36.75 -9.50
N GLU A 378 15.06 37.99 -9.02
CA GLU A 378 14.01 38.38 -8.07
C GLU A 378 12.60 38.28 -8.68
N GLN A 379 12.41 38.67 -9.93
CA GLN A 379 11.12 38.53 -10.62
C GLN A 379 10.74 37.06 -10.83
N GLU A 380 11.72 36.22 -11.19
CA GLU A 380 11.53 34.79 -11.39
C GLU A 380 11.17 34.08 -10.08
N ALA A 381 11.93 34.33 -9.00
CA ALA A 381 11.63 33.80 -7.67
C ALA A 381 10.23 34.22 -7.18
N ARG A 382 9.82 35.47 -7.41
CA ARG A 382 8.44 35.91 -7.09
C ARG A 382 7.39 35.20 -7.94
N GLY A 383 7.69 34.91 -9.21
CA GLY A 383 6.81 34.14 -10.09
C GLY A 383 6.60 32.72 -9.57
N LEU A 384 7.69 32.05 -9.17
CA LEU A 384 7.65 30.72 -8.57
C LEU A 384 6.92 30.72 -7.22
N PHE A 385 7.20 31.68 -6.34
CA PHE A 385 6.50 31.81 -5.05
C PHE A 385 4.98 31.89 -5.21
N ILE A 386 4.51 32.66 -6.19
CA ILE A 386 3.08 32.75 -6.50
C ILE A 386 2.52 31.38 -6.91
N GLN A 387 3.26 30.61 -7.72
CA GLN A 387 2.84 29.28 -8.14
C GLN A 387 2.73 28.32 -6.94
N CYS A 388 3.72 28.30 -6.05
CA CYS A 388 3.66 27.48 -4.83
C CYS A 388 2.46 27.84 -3.96
N SER A 389 2.19 29.14 -3.73
CA SER A 389 1.09 29.59 -2.86
C SER A 389 -0.32 29.34 -3.39
N PHE A 390 -0.48 28.96 -4.66
CA PHE A 390 -1.79 28.63 -5.25
C PHE A 390 -2.09 27.13 -5.26
N GLU A 391 -1.10 26.26 -4.95
CA GLU A 391 -1.31 24.81 -4.84
C GLU A 391 -1.86 24.40 -3.46
N ASP A 392 -1.78 25.28 -2.44
CA ASP A 392 -2.31 25.08 -1.08
C ASP A 392 -3.78 25.54 -0.88
N LEU A 393 -4.49 25.91 -1.96
CA LEU A 393 -5.89 26.39 -1.96
C LEU A 393 -6.79 25.52 -2.84
#